data_AF-A0A800ADK1-F1
#
_entry.id   AF-A0A800ADK1-F1
#
_cell.length_a   1.000
_cell.length_b   1.000
_cell.length_c   1.000
_cell.angle_alpha   90.00
_cell.angle_beta   90.00
_cell.angle_gamma   90.00
#
_symmetry.space_group_name_H-M   'P 1'
#
loop_
_entity.id
_entity.type
_entity.pdbx_description
1 polymer ?
#
loop_
_entity_poly.entity_id
_entity_poly.type
_entity_poly.pdbx_seq_one_letter_code
_entity_poly.pdbx_strand_id
1 'polypeptide(L)'
;MFGRSNLPLLPGQFHFIKLYREGGLPVEEHPFTISSSPTEKGFVSSTIKESGDFTATIGQTKPGDTASVQGPYGRFCNGDLENKAFYICGPPAMLDSILQALGALGVSKERVHYERFAL
;
A
#
# COMPACT_ATOMS: atom_id res chain seq x y z
N MET A 1 2.78 -18.77 14.49
CA MET A 1 3.25 -17.86 15.56
C MET A 1 4.27 -16.92 14.92
N PHE A 2 3.88 -15.70 14.54
CA PHE A 2 4.77 -14.76 13.84
C PHE A 2 4.73 -13.38 14.50
N GLY A 3 5.92 -12.80 14.67
CA GLY A 3 6.22 -11.68 15.55
C GLY A 3 5.51 -10.40 15.15
N ARG A 4 4.77 -9.83 16.10
CA ARG A 4 4.35 -8.43 16.07
C ARG A 4 5.60 -7.56 16.25
N SER A 5 6.10 -6.95 15.18
CA SER A 5 6.94 -5.76 15.33
C SER A 5 6.03 -4.66 15.89
N ASN A 6 6.30 -4.24 17.12
CA ASN A 6 5.58 -3.16 17.83
C ASN A 6 5.89 -1.77 17.25
N LEU A 7 6.26 -1.69 15.96
CA LEU A 7 6.64 -0.45 15.30
C LEU A 7 5.36 0.29 14.87
N PRO A 8 5.24 1.60 15.18
CA PRO A 8 4.09 2.38 14.74
C PRO A 8 4.04 2.41 13.22
N LEU A 9 2.85 2.15 12.67
CA LEU A 9 2.59 2.33 11.24
C LEU A 9 2.76 3.80 10.88
N LEU A 10 3.43 4.08 9.76
CA LEU A 10 3.56 5.41 9.18
C LEU A 10 2.68 5.53 7.92
N PRO A 11 2.11 6.71 7.64
CA PRO A 11 1.41 6.94 6.39
C PRO A 11 2.29 6.64 5.17
N GLY A 12 1.68 5.99 4.17
CA GLY A 12 2.35 5.60 2.93
C GLY A 12 3.21 4.33 3.04
N GLN A 13 3.04 3.54 4.09
CA GLN A 13 3.65 2.22 4.21
C GLN A 13 2.84 1.13 3.49
N PHE A 14 3.53 0.06 3.13
CA PHE A 14 2.96 -1.15 2.55
C PHE A 14 3.46 -2.39 3.28
N HIS A 15 2.79 -3.52 3.08
CA HIS A 15 3.22 -4.83 3.56
C HIS A 15 3.17 -5.85 2.42
N PHE A 16 3.95 -6.91 2.53
CA PHE A 16 3.79 -8.08 1.69
C PHE A 16 2.78 -9.01 2.34
N ILE A 17 1.76 -9.40 1.58
CA ILE A 17 0.75 -10.35 2.02
C ILE A 17 0.88 -11.62 1.17
N LYS A 18 0.92 -12.76 1.84
CA LYS A 18 0.77 -14.08 1.23
C LYS A 18 -0.43 -14.78 1.85
N LEU A 19 -1.44 -15.06 1.03
CA LEU A 19 -2.71 -15.65 1.47
C LEU A 19 -2.69 -17.18 1.35
N TYR A 20 -3.14 -17.87 2.39
CA TYR A 20 -3.34 -19.31 2.44
C TYR A 20 -4.83 -19.58 2.55
N ARG A 21 -5.44 -19.87 1.40
CA ARG A 21 -6.89 -20.03 1.21
C ARG A 21 -7.21 -21.45 0.77
N GLU A 22 -8.39 -21.93 1.13
CA GLU A 22 -8.89 -23.21 0.65
C GLU A 22 -9.17 -23.19 -0.87
N GLY A 23 -9.29 -24.38 -1.49
CA GLY A 23 -9.70 -24.50 -2.89
C GLY A 23 -8.60 -24.36 -3.95
N GLY A 24 -7.32 -24.45 -3.55
CA GLY A 24 -6.19 -24.46 -4.51
C GLY A 24 -5.94 -23.11 -5.19
N LEU A 25 -6.38 -22.01 -4.57
CA LEU A 25 -6.15 -20.66 -5.07
C LEU A 25 -4.65 -20.30 -5.06
N PRO A 26 -4.22 -19.32 -5.88
CA PRO A 26 -2.82 -18.90 -5.94
C PRO A 26 -2.27 -18.50 -4.57
N VAL A 27 -1.07 -19.03 -4.25
CA VAL A 27 -0.34 -18.80 -2.99
C VAL A 27 0.95 -18.02 -3.31
N GLU A 28 0.75 -16.78 -3.71
CA GLU A 28 1.81 -15.84 -4.09
C GLU A 28 1.90 -14.70 -3.07
N GLU A 29 3.07 -14.08 -3.02
CA GLU A 29 3.30 -12.91 -2.17
C GLU A 29 3.20 -11.64 -3.01
N HIS A 30 2.39 -10.69 -2.54
CA HIS A 30 2.14 -9.42 -3.24
C HIS A 30 2.23 -8.23 -2.28
N PRO A 31 2.84 -7.10 -2.68
CA PRO A 31 2.87 -5.88 -1.88
C PRO A 31 1.54 -5.12 -1.97
N PHE A 32 0.98 -4.74 -0.82
CA PHE A 32 -0.21 -3.89 -0.75
C PHE A 32 -0.03 -2.74 0.24
N THR A 33 -0.48 -1.55 -0.14
CA THR A 33 -0.49 -0.37 0.74
C THR A 33 -1.41 -0.62 1.94
N ILE A 34 -0.99 -0.17 3.11
CA ILE A 34 -1.80 -0.21 4.32
C ILE A 34 -2.83 0.92 4.25
N SER A 35 -4.11 0.58 4.38
CA SER A 35 -5.24 1.52 4.35
C SER A 35 -5.85 1.81 5.73
N SER A 36 -5.52 1.03 6.76
CA SER A 36 -5.94 1.30 8.16
C SER A 36 -5.17 2.45 8.79
N SER A 37 -5.78 3.14 9.76
CA SER A 37 -5.12 4.21 10.50
C SER A 37 -4.03 3.64 11.44
N PRO A 38 -2.86 4.30 11.57
CA PRO A 38 -1.87 3.95 12.59
C PRO A 38 -2.38 3.98 14.04
N THR A 39 -3.49 4.68 14.28
CA THR A 39 -4.10 4.79 15.61
C THR A 39 -5.07 3.66 15.93
N GLU A 40 -5.50 2.89 14.91
CA GLU A 40 -6.33 1.70 15.09
C GLU A 40 -5.47 0.51 15.48
N LYS A 41 -5.84 -0.18 16.56
CA LYS A 41 -5.06 -1.29 17.12
C LYS A 41 -5.74 -2.63 16.87
N GLY A 42 -4.93 -3.67 16.69
CA GLY A 42 -5.40 -5.05 16.65
C GLY A 42 -5.61 -5.61 15.25
N PHE A 43 -5.64 -4.78 14.22
CA PHE A 43 -5.72 -5.19 12.82
C PHE A 43 -4.93 -4.24 11.92
N VAL A 44 -4.69 -4.69 10.69
CA VAL A 44 -4.20 -3.89 9.56
C VAL A 44 -5.14 -4.17 8.40
N SER A 45 -5.46 -3.17 7.58
CA SER A 45 -6.26 -3.36 6.37
C SER A 45 -5.51 -2.90 5.12
N SER A 46 -5.87 -3.51 4.00
CA SER A 46 -5.48 -3.10 2.65
C SER A 46 -6.69 -3.15 1.74
N THR A 47 -6.81 -2.16 0.86
CA THR A 47 -7.85 -2.12 -0.17
C THR A 47 -7.26 -2.62 -1.47
N ILE A 48 -7.73 -3.77 -1.96
CA ILE A 48 -7.19 -4.46 -3.13
C ILE A 48 -8.23 -4.47 -4.23
N LYS A 49 -7.84 -4.00 -5.42
CA LYS A 49 -8.69 -4.02 -6.61
C LYS A 49 -8.54 -5.34 -7.37
N GLU A 50 -9.66 -5.95 -7.74
CA GLU A 50 -9.74 -7.19 -8.52
C GLU A 50 -9.45 -6.94 -10.01
N SER A 51 -8.17 -6.85 -10.40
CA SER A 51 -7.80 -6.52 -11.79
C SER A 51 -6.57 -7.23 -12.35
N GLY A 52 -5.97 -8.16 -11.62
CA GLY A 52 -4.92 -9.05 -12.12
C GLY A 52 -5.18 -10.49 -11.68
N ASP A 53 -4.40 -11.44 -12.18
CA ASP A 53 -4.66 -12.89 -11.99
C ASP A 53 -4.79 -13.27 -10.51
N PHE A 54 -3.89 -12.77 -9.65
CA PHE A 54 -4.01 -12.96 -8.21
C PHE A 54 -5.20 -12.17 -7.63
N THR A 55 -5.30 -10.87 -7.92
CA THR A 55 -6.28 -10.00 -7.25
C THR A 55 -7.72 -10.28 -7.67
N ALA A 56 -7.95 -10.84 -8.87
CA ALA A 56 -9.27 -11.32 -9.31
C ALA A 56 -9.83 -12.44 -8.43
N THR A 57 -8.99 -13.08 -7.61
CA THR A 57 -9.42 -14.12 -6.66
C THR A 57 -9.67 -13.57 -5.25
N ILE A 58 -9.42 -12.29 -4.98
CA ILE A 58 -9.41 -11.77 -3.60
C ILE A 58 -10.78 -11.89 -2.92
N GLY A 59 -11.89 -11.72 -3.66
CA GLY A 59 -13.26 -11.90 -3.17
C GLY A 59 -13.60 -13.33 -2.72
N GLN A 60 -12.76 -14.32 -3.00
CA GLN A 60 -12.92 -15.69 -2.50
C GLN A 60 -12.33 -15.90 -1.10
N THR A 61 -11.64 -14.89 -0.54
CA THR A 61 -11.06 -14.94 0.81
C THR A 61 -12.16 -14.86 1.87
N LYS A 62 -12.11 -15.73 2.88
CA LYS A 62 -13.14 -15.86 3.93
C LYS A 62 -12.54 -15.69 5.32
N PRO A 63 -13.33 -15.24 6.31
CA PRO A 63 -12.91 -15.30 7.71
C PRO A 63 -12.48 -16.71 8.10
N GLY A 64 -11.28 -16.84 8.66
CA GLY A 64 -10.66 -18.13 8.97
C GLY A 64 -9.51 -18.49 8.04
N ASP A 65 -9.47 -17.94 6.82
CA ASP A 65 -8.27 -18.01 5.97
C ASP A 65 -7.09 -17.34 6.69
N THR A 66 -5.89 -17.83 6.43
CA THR A 66 -4.68 -17.33 7.08
C THR A 66 -3.80 -16.55 6.10
N ALA A 67 -3.02 -15.62 6.64
CA ALA A 67 -2.10 -14.82 5.86
C ALA A 67 -0.75 -14.73 6.58
N SER A 68 0.33 -14.79 5.80
CA SER A 68 1.62 -14.26 6.23
C SER A 68 1.67 -12.79 5.83
N VAL A 69 2.03 -11.93 6.79
CA VAL A 69 2.17 -10.48 6.58
C VAL A 69 3.59 -10.09 6.97
N GLN A 70 4.33 -9.50 6.03
CA GLN A 70 5.67 -8.98 6.28
C GLN A 70 5.69 -7.46 6.12
N GLY A 71 6.27 -6.76 7.10
CA GLY A 71 6.36 -5.30 7.10
C GLY A 71 6.23 -4.69 8.50
N PRO A 72 5.89 -3.39 8.59
CA PRO A 72 5.63 -2.49 7.46
C PRO A 72 6.92 -2.08 6.72
N TYR A 73 6.81 -1.84 5.42
CA TYR A 73 7.85 -1.33 4.54
C TYR A 73 7.43 0.02 3.94
N GLY A 74 8.39 0.73 3.34
CA GLY A 74 8.17 2.06 2.79
C GLY A 74 8.44 3.18 3.80
N ARG A 75 8.98 4.29 3.29
CA ARG A 75 9.24 5.54 4.04
C ARG A 75 8.72 6.74 3.27
N PHE A 76 7.56 6.57 2.64
CA PHE A 76 6.98 7.56 1.72
C PHE A 76 6.90 8.96 2.36
N CYS A 77 6.62 9.02 3.67
CA CYS A 77 6.46 10.28 4.42
C CYS A 77 7.29 10.33 5.73
N ASN A 78 8.58 9.96 5.73
CA ASN A 78 9.43 10.15 6.92
C ASN A 78 10.45 11.28 6.74
N GLY A 79 10.28 12.38 7.48
CA GLY A 79 11.27 13.48 7.57
C GLY A 79 11.28 14.47 6.39
N ASP A 80 12.35 15.26 6.34
CA ASP A 80 12.61 16.32 5.36
C ASP A 80 12.38 15.84 3.92
N LEU A 81 11.73 16.70 3.13
CA LEU A 81 11.47 16.48 1.70
C LEU A 81 12.67 16.87 0.85
N GLU A 82 13.68 17.54 1.41
CA GLU A 82 14.95 17.81 0.74
C GLU A 82 15.61 16.52 0.24
N ASN A 83 16.07 16.54 -1.01
CA ASN A 83 16.77 15.45 -1.70
C ASN A 83 15.95 14.16 -1.99
N LYS A 84 14.62 14.22 -1.91
CA LYS A 84 13.75 13.09 -2.31
C LYS A 84 13.14 13.28 -3.70
N ALA A 85 13.03 12.17 -4.44
CA ALA A 85 12.24 12.04 -5.66
C ALA A 85 10.95 11.26 -5.35
N PHE A 86 9.85 11.69 -5.95
CA PHE A 86 8.50 11.16 -5.74
C PHE A 86 8.02 10.48 -7.02
N TYR A 87 7.59 9.23 -6.94
CA TYR A 87 7.05 8.46 -8.06
C TYR A 87 5.60 8.11 -7.75
N ILE A 88 4.67 8.54 -8.60
CA ILE A 88 3.23 8.41 -8.37
C ILE A 88 2.56 7.79 -9.58
N CYS A 89 1.77 6.75 -9.38
CA CYS A 89 1.02 6.08 -10.43
C CYS A 89 -0.42 5.93 -9.96
N GLY A 90 -1.40 6.36 -10.76
CA GLY A 90 -2.80 6.26 -10.35
C GLY A 90 -3.79 7.03 -11.21
N PRO A 91 -5.08 7.03 -10.81
CA PRO A 91 -6.13 7.75 -11.52
C PRO A 91 -5.89 9.26 -11.50
N PRO A 92 -6.33 10.00 -12.54
CA PRO A 92 -6.09 11.44 -12.67
C PRO A 92 -6.44 12.24 -11.40
N ALA A 93 -7.57 11.96 -10.76
CA ALA A 93 -8.01 12.66 -9.54
C ALA A 93 -7.06 12.45 -8.35
N MET A 94 -6.50 11.24 -8.20
CA MET A 94 -5.50 10.96 -7.16
C MET A 94 -4.22 11.73 -7.44
N LEU A 95 -3.76 11.70 -8.69
CA LEU A 95 -2.55 12.41 -9.11
C LEU A 95 -2.66 13.90 -8.88
N ASP A 96 -3.77 14.51 -9.26
CA ASP A 96 -3.98 15.94 -9.08
C ASP A 96 -3.95 16.32 -7.60
N SER A 97 -4.56 15.50 -6.74
CA SER A 97 -4.54 15.68 -5.29
C SER A 97 -3.11 15.57 -4.71
N ILE A 98 -2.33 14.57 -5.13
CA ILE A 98 -0.96 14.38 -4.64
C ILE A 98 -0.02 15.48 -5.15
N LEU A 99 -0.14 15.88 -6.42
CA LEU A 99 0.66 16.95 -7.01
C LEU A 99 0.40 18.29 -6.31
N GLN A 100 -0.86 18.59 -5.99
CA GLN A 100 -1.22 19.78 -5.22
C GLN A 100 -0.60 19.75 -3.82
N ALA A 101 -0.68 18.61 -3.13
CA ALA A 101 -0.11 18.45 -1.80
C ALA A 101 1.43 18.60 -1.80
N LEU A 102 2.13 17.97 -2.74
CA LEU A 102 3.57 18.09 -2.88
C LEU A 102 4.00 19.53 -3.21
N GLY A 103 3.25 20.22 -4.08
CA GLY A 103 3.48 21.64 -4.39
C GLY A 103 3.30 22.54 -3.17
N ALA A 104 2.26 22.31 -2.35
CA ALA A 104 2.04 23.05 -1.10
C ALA A 104 3.14 22.80 -0.06
N LEU A 105 3.82 21.65 -0.13
CA LEU A 105 4.96 21.30 0.73
C LEU A 105 6.32 21.77 0.15
N GLY A 106 6.33 22.57 -0.92
CA GLY A 106 7.54 23.12 -1.51
C GLY A 106 8.37 22.12 -2.33
N VAL A 107 7.78 20.98 -2.72
CA VAL A 107 8.45 20.01 -3.58
C VAL A 107 8.43 20.50 -5.02
N SER A 108 9.63 20.66 -5.59
CA SER A 108 9.81 21.08 -6.98
C SER A 108 9.30 20.01 -7.96
N LYS A 109 8.67 20.43 -9.05
CA LYS A 109 8.06 19.53 -10.05
C LYS A 109 9.08 18.58 -10.70
N GLU A 110 10.34 19.01 -10.82
CA GLU A 110 11.44 18.21 -11.38
C GLU A 110 11.76 16.97 -10.55
N ARG A 111 11.30 16.95 -9.28
CA ARG A 111 11.47 15.81 -8.37
C ARG A 111 10.24 14.93 -8.30
N VAL A 112 9.21 15.19 -9.10
CA VAL A 112 7.96 14.43 -9.11
C VAL A 112 7.75 13.79 -10.47
N HIS A 113 7.88 12.47 -10.52
CA HIS A 113 7.62 11.65 -11.68
C HIS A 113 6.27 10.96 -11.51
N TYR A 114 5.46 10.95 -12.56
CA TYR A 114 4.16 10.32 -12.44
C TYR A 114 3.61 9.73 -13.74
N GLU A 115 2.71 8.77 -13.58
CA GLU A 115 1.98 8.13 -14.67
C GLU A 115 0.49 8.11 -14.36
N ARG A 116 -0.32 8.63 -15.30
CA ARG A 116 -1.78 8.65 -15.20
C ARG A 116 -2.33 7.36 -15.79
N PHE A 117 -3.01 6.56 -14.97
CA PHE A 117 -3.78 5.40 -15.43
C PHE A 117 -5.27 5.71 -15.31
N ALA A 118 -5.97 5.74 -16.44
CA ALA A 118 -7.42 5.63 -16.49
C ALA A 118 -7.75 4.18 -16.89
N LEU A 119 -8.65 3.55 -16.14
CA LEU A 119 -9.31 2.30 -16.54
C LEU A 119 -10.48 2.62 -17.46
#